data_AF-A0AAU2RT87-F1
#
_entry.id   AF-A0AAU2RT87-F1
#
_cell.length_a   1.000
_cell.length_b   1.000
_cell.length_c   1.000
_cell.angle_alpha   90.00
_cell.angle_beta   90.00
_cell.angle_gamma   90.00
#
_symmetry.space_group_name_H-M   'P 1'
#
loop_
_entity.id
_entity.type
_entity.pdbx_description
1 polymer ?
#
loop_
_entity_poly.entity_id
_entity_poly.type
_entity_poly.pdbx_seq_one_letter_code
_entity_poly.pdbx_strand_id
1 'polypeptide(L)'
;MLVGAAGAGLLAGCSAGGEGSDSAGGSPSVVAKARARVVKDSGGLVKRYDAVIAAHPDLAALLTPLRAEVVRHARAFGAGKDARPAAASASPSGSPSASASPSPVPEDPRAALAELAAAERRLADTRAKALLEVPGEMARLMASVAAAGAGHAYVLTEGAK
;
A
#
# COMPACT_ATOMS: atom_id res chain seq x y z
N MET A 1 59.51 -32.82 17.16
CA MET A 1 59.39 -32.17 18.47
C MET A 1 59.41 -30.66 18.27
N LEU A 2 58.23 -30.05 18.16
CA LEU A 2 58.00 -28.62 18.41
C LEU A 2 56.60 -28.49 19.03
N VAL A 3 56.51 -27.67 20.07
CA VAL A 3 55.51 -27.60 21.13
C VAL A 3 54.44 -26.54 20.85
N GLY A 4 53.18 -26.83 21.21
CA GLY A 4 52.12 -25.88 21.64
C GLY A 4 51.53 -24.92 20.58
N ALA A 5 50.30 -24.43 20.65
CA ALA A 5 49.33 -24.36 21.73
C ALA A 5 47.88 -24.30 21.19
N ALA A 6 46.93 -24.80 21.98
CA ALA A 6 45.49 -24.68 21.75
C ALA A 6 44.98 -23.28 22.08
N GLY A 7 43.99 -22.81 21.31
CA GLY A 7 43.24 -21.58 21.58
C GLY A 7 41.84 -21.66 21.00
N ALA A 8 40.94 -22.34 21.71
CA ALA A 8 39.50 -22.23 21.48
C ALA A 8 39.02 -20.93 22.15
N GLY A 9 38.76 -19.90 21.33
CA GLY A 9 38.14 -18.65 21.77
C GLY A 9 36.65 -18.67 21.47
N LEU A 10 35.84 -18.73 22.51
CA LEU A 10 34.38 -18.53 22.48
C LEU A 10 34.08 -17.10 22.02
N LEU A 11 33.21 -16.94 21.00
CA LEU A 11 32.64 -15.64 20.63
C LEU A 11 31.63 -15.20 21.70
N ALA A 12 32.12 -14.47 22.70
CA ALA A 12 31.31 -13.68 23.63
C ALA A 12 31.55 -12.20 23.36
N GLY A 13 30.47 -11.40 23.28
CA GLY A 13 30.54 -9.97 23.53
C GLY A 13 29.86 -9.06 22.50
N CYS A 14 28.66 -8.59 22.85
CA CYS A 14 27.87 -7.55 22.21
C CYS A 14 28.45 -6.12 22.37
N SER A 15 28.01 -5.25 21.47
CA SER A 15 27.79 -3.80 21.61
C SER A 15 29.00 -2.86 21.53
N ALA A 16 29.17 -2.24 20.37
CA ALA A 16 29.72 -0.90 20.27
C ALA A 16 28.64 0.01 19.70
N GLY A 17 28.05 0.83 20.58
CA GLY A 17 27.24 1.97 20.19
C GLY A 17 28.11 2.97 19.43
N GLY A 18 27.74 3.23 18.18
CA GLY A 18 28.16 4.42 17.48
C GLY A 18 27.04 5.45 17.59
N GLU A 19 27.20 6.39 18.51
CA GLU A 19 26.44 7.64 18.51
C GLU A 19 26.77 8.36 17.20
N GLY A 20 25.87 8.20 16.23
CA GLY A 20 25.76 9.00 15.03
C GLY A 20 24.30 9.43 14.92
N SER A 21 23.84 10.22 15.90
CA SER A 21 22.54 10.89 15.85
C SER A 21 22.61 12.02 14.83
N ASP A 22 22.52 11.65 13.55
CA ASP A 22 22.09 12.49 12.44
C ASP A 22 21.71 11.56 11.27
N SER A 23 20.72 10.70 11.51
CA SER A 23 19.99 10.05 10.42
C SER A 23 18.64 10.72 10.30
N ALA A 24 18.47 11.50 9.22
CA ALA A 24 17.20 11.97 8.71
C ALA A 24 16.30 10.76 8.35
N GLY A 25 15.73 10.12 9.36
CA GLY A 25 14.85 8.96 9.25
C GLY A 25 13.57 9.28 10.01
N GLY A 26 12.48 9.53 9.27
CA GLY A 26 11.18 9.81 9.88
C GLY A 26 10.81 8.79 10.97
N SER A 27 10.19 9.29 12.05
CA SER A 27 9.79 8.49 13.21
C SER A 27 9.01 7.22 12.79
N PRO A 28 9.21 6.05 13.42
CA PRO A 28 8.47 4.81 13.11
C PRO A 28 6.93 4.99 13.01
N SER A 29 6.39 5.95 13.77
CA SER A 29 4.98 6.37 13.72
C SER A 29 4.55 6.95 12.37
N VAL A 30 5.38 7.74 11.66
CA VAL A 30 5.01 8.30 10.35
C VAL A 30 4.93 7.20 9.28
N VAL A 31 5.85 6.24 9.31
CA VAL A 31 5.83 5.07 8.41
C VAL A 31 4.61 4.20 8.68
N ALA A 32 4.28 3.95 9.96
CA ALA A 32 3.09 3.18 10.32
C ALA A 32 1.79 3.86 9.86
N LYS A 33 1.68 5.18 10.06
CA LYS A 33 0.54 5.98 9.58
C LYS A 33 0.42 5.97 8.06
N ALA A 34 1.54 6.09 7.34
CA ALA A 34 1.57 6.01 5.88
C ALA A 34 1.10 4.64 5.38
N ARG A 35 1.60 3.54 5.96
CA ARG A 35 1.13 2.17 5.65
C ARG A 35 -0.38 2.03 5.87
N ALA A 36 -0.87 2.44 7.04
CA ALA A 36 -2.29 2.34 7.39
C ALA A 36 -3.18 3.10 6.39
N ARG A 37 -2.74 4.30 5.99
CA ARG A 37 -3.43 5.10 4.96
C ARG A 37 -3.43 4.40 3.61
N VAL A 38 -2.29 3.88 3.15
CA VAL A 38 -2.21 3.17 1.87
C VAL A 38 -3.12 1.94 1.88
N VAL A 39 -3.16 1.15 2.96
CA VAL A 39 -4.05 -0.01 3.07
C VAL A 39 -5.52 0.42 3.00
N LYS A 40 -5.92 1.45 3.75
CA LYS A 40 -7.28 1.98 3.74
C LYS A 40 -7.72 2.46 2.36
N ASP A 41 -6.90 3.30 1.74
CA ASP A 41 -7.25 3.93 0.46
C ASP A 41 -7.27 2.88 -0.67
N SER A 42 -6.36 1.89 -0.64
CA SER A 42 -6.38 0.75 -1.56
C SER A 42 -7.62 -0.11 -1.37
N GLY A 43 -8.07 -0.34 -0.13
CA GLY A 43 -9.32 -1.04 0.14
C GLY A 43 -10.54 -0.30 -0.41
N GLY A 44 -10.54 1.04 -0.34
CA GLY A 44 -11.57 1.87 -0.98
C GLY A 44 -11.58 1.71 -2.50
N LEU A 45 -10.41 1.65 -3.14
CA LEU A 45 -10.29 1.45 -4.58
C LEU A 45 -10.74 0.05 -5.01
N VAL A 46 -10.40 -1.00 -4.27
CA VAL A 46 -10.86 -2.38 -4.54
C VAL A 46 -12.39 -2.46 -4.55
N LYS A 47 -13.07 -1.79 -3.60
CA LYS A 47 -14.53 -1.73 -3.57
C LYS A 47 -15.12 -1.04 -4.80
N ARG A 48 -14.43 -0.05 -5.38
CA ARG A 48 -14.86 0.59 -6.63
C ARG A 48 -14.72 -0.35 -7.82
N TYR A 49 -13.60 -1.09 -7.91
CA TYR A 49 -13.46 -2.16 -8.91
C TYR A 49 -14.58 -3.19 -8.78
N ASP A 50 -14.90 -3.64 -7.56
CA ASP A 50 -16.00 -4.58 -7.31
C ASP A 50 -17.34 -4.04 -7.80
N ALA A 51 -17.64 -2.78 -7.50
CA ALA A 51 -18.87 -2.13 -7.93
C ALA A 51 -18.97 -2.03 -9.46
N VAL A 52 -17.87 -1.65 -10.13
CA VAL A 52 -17.85 -1.55 -11.61
C VAL A 52 -17.98 -2.93 -12.25
N ILE A 53 -17.29 -3.95 -11.74
CA ILE A 53 -17.42 -5.34 -12.24
C ILE A 53 -18.84 -5.87 -12.06
N ALA A 54 -19.49 -5.56 -10.94
CA ALA A 54 -20.86 -5.99 -10.67
C ALA A 54 -21.88 -5.29 -11.58
N ALA A 55 -21.69 -3.99 -11.86
CA ALA A 55 -22.56 -3.22 -12.76
C ALA A 55 -22.32 -3.54 -14.24
N HIS A 56 -21.07 -3.86 -14.61
CA HIS A 56 -20.64 -4.08 -16.00
C HIS A 56 -19.90 -5.42 -16.15
N PRO A 57 -20.62 -6.56 -16.18
CA PRO A 57 -20.00 -7.89 -16.27
C PRO A 57 -19.10 -8.07 -17.51
N ASP A 58 -19.41 -7.40 -18.62
CA ASP A 58 -18.61 -7.44 -19.85
C ASP A 58 -17.20 -6.87 -19.68
N LEU A 59 -16.98 -5.99 -18.68
CA LEU A 59 -15.67 -5.44 -18.35
C LEU A 59 -14.85 -6.36 -17.41
N ALA A 60 -15.44 -7.44 -16.89
CA ALA A 60 -14.81 -8.27 -15.86
C ALA A 60 -13.45 -8.84 -16.31
N ALA A 61 -13.30 -9.21 -17.58
CA ALA A 61 -12.05 -9.73 -18.12
C ALA A 61 -10.91 -8.70 -18.08
N LEU A 62 -11.22 -7.42 -18.34
CA LEU A 62 -10.28 -6.31 -18.24
C LEU A 62 -9.97 -5.95 -16.78
N LEU A 63 -11.00 -5.90 -15.93
CA LEU A 63 -10.91 -5.32 -14.60
C LEU A 63 -10.41 -6.29 -13.52
N THR A 64 -10.65 -7.59 -13.67
CA THR A 64 -10.26 -8.59 -12.65
C THR A 64 -8.75 -8.64 -12.42
N PRO A 65 -7.88 -8.66 -13.45
CA PRO A 65 -6.43 -8.63 -13.25
C PRO A 65 -5.95 -7.35 -12.55
N LEU A 66 -6.48 -6.19 -12.95
CA LEU A 66 -6.12 -4.90 -12.36
C LEU A 66 -6.53 -4.83 -10.88
N ARG A 67 -7.75 -5.27 -10.56
CA ARG A 67 -8.22 -5.38 -9.18
C ARG A 67 -7.31 -6.28 -8.34
N ALA A 68 -6.88 -7.41 -8.90
CA ALA A 68 -5.99 -8.34 -8.20
C ALA A 68 -4.63 -7.71 -7.89
N GLU A 69 -4.08 -6.89 -8.79
CA GLU A 69 -2.86 -6.12 -8.52
C GLU A 69 -3.06 -5.10 -7.39
N VAL A 70 -4.18 -4.35 -7.39
CA VAL A 70 -4.49 -3.41 -6.30
C VAL A 70 -4.55 -4.13 -4.94
N VAL A 71 -5.14 -5.33 -4.89
CA VAL A 71 -5.16 -6.16 -3.68
C VAL A 71 -3.74 -6.60 -3.28
N ARG A 72 -2.91 -7.05 -4.23
CA ARG A 72 -1.51 -7.43 -3.97
C ARG A 72 -0.71 -6.25 -3.43
N HIS A 73 -0.85 -5.08 -4.02
CA HIS A 73 -0.20 -3.85 -3.56
C HIS A 73 -0.63 -3.49 -2.14
N ALA A 74 -1.92 -3.55 -1.82
CA ALA A 74 -2.41 -3.31 -0.46
C ALA A 74 -1.78 -4.28 0.56
N ARG A 75 -1.69 -5.56 0.21
CA ARG A 75 -1.08 -6.59 1.06
C ARG A 75 0.41 -6.33 1.30
N ALA A 76 1.14 -5.80 0.32
CA ALA A 76 2.56 -5.46 0.48
C ALA A 76 2.80 -4.44 1.61
N PHE A 77 1.86 -3.53 1.87
CA PHE A 77 1.96 -2.59 3.00
C PHE A 77 1.53 -3.20 4.35
N GLY A 78 0.65 -4.21 4.32
CA GLY A 78 0.13 -4.91 5.50
C GLY A 78 0.94 -6.12 5.97
N ALA A 79 1.81 -6.68 5.11
CA ALA A 79 2.62 -7.87 5.42
C ALA A 79 3.88 -7.59 6.27
N GLY A 80 3.91 -6.48 7.02
CA GLY A 80 5.02 -6.16 7.93
C GLY A 80 5.10 -7.14 9.10
N LYS A 81 6.34 -7.47 9.49
CA LYS A 81 6.78 -8.58 10.36
C LYS A 81 6.24 -8.60 11.82
N ASP A 82 5.29 -7.73 12.15
CA ASP A 82 4.69 -7.59 13.48
C ASP A 82 3.18 -7.87 13.51
N ALA A 83 2.59 -8.36 12.42
CA ALA A 83 1.20 -8.83 12.42
C ALA A 83 1.07 -10.20 13.12
N ARG A 84 1.42 -10.27 14.42
CA ARG A 84 0.81 -11.24 15.32
C ARG A 84 -0.71 -10.99 15.28
N PRO A 85 -1.58 -12.03 15.29
CA PRO A 85 -3.01 -11.80 15.33
C PRO A 85 -3.35 -11.08 16.64
N ALA A 86 -3.48 -9.76 16.59
CA ALA A 86 -4.05 -9.01 17.70
C ALA A 86 -5.51 -9.43 17.75
N ALA A 87 -5.87 -10.17 18.79
CA ALA A 87 -7.26 -10.39 19.16
C ALA A 87 -7.97 -9.03 19.15
N ALA A 88 -8.96 -8.91 18.27
CA ALA A 88 -9.71 -7.69 18.07
C ALA A 88 -10.57 -7.42 19.31
N SER A 89 -10.06 -6.65 20.26
CA SER A 89 -10.91 -5.95 21.22
C SER A 89 -11.32 -4.63 20.57
N ALA A 90 -12.39 -4.69 19.77
CA ALA A 90 -12.98 -3.51 19.16
C ALA A 90 -13.97 -2.88 20.16
N SER A 91 -13.58 -1.76 20.77
CA SER A 91 -14.54 -0.83 21.40
C SER A 91 -15.12 0.09 20.31
N PRO A 92 -16.44 0.16 20.11
CA PRO A 92 -17.03 1.09 19.16
C PRO A 92 -17.17 2.47 19.83
N SER A 93 -16.27 3.40 19.49
CA SER A 93 -16.52 4.83 19.70
C SER A 93 -15.87 5.60 18.57
N GLY A 94 -16.59 5.66 17.47
CA GLY A 94 -16.31 6.56 16.35
C GLY A 94 -17.65 7.05 15.84
N SER A 95 -17.94 8.35 16.02
CA SER A 95 -19.09 9.02 15.45
C SER A 95 -19.22 8.74 13.95
N PRO A 96 -20.45 8.69 13.40
CA PRO A 96 -20.65 8.56 11.96
C PRO A 96 -20.09 9.81 11.26
N SER A 97 -18.83 9.74 10.84
CA SER A 97 -18.31 10.65 9.83
C SER A 97 -19.08 10.32 8.57
N ALA A 98 -19.89 11.27 8.09
CA ALA A 98 -20.77 11.13 6.94
C ALA A 98 -20.03 10.38 5.82
N SER A 99 -20.35 9.09 5.65
CA SER A 99 -19.96 8.37 4.46
C SER A 99 -20.68 9.07 3.33
N ALA A 100 -19.94 9.83 2.54
CA ALA A 100 -20.40 10.13 1.20
C ALA A 100 -20.73 8.76 0.58
N SER A 101 -22.03 8.51 0.37
CA SER A 101 -22.48 7.32 -0.35
C SER A 101 -21.63 7.21 -1.61
N PRO A 102 -21.14 6.00 -1.97
CA PRO A 102 -20.45 5.85 -3.24
C PRO A 102 -21.38 6.41 -4.31
N SER A 103 -20.88 7.37 -5.09
CA SER A 103 -21.60 7.81 -6.28
C SER A 103 -21.99 6.57 -7.08
N PRO A 104 -23.24 6.51 -7.59
CA PRO A 104 -23.68 5.36 -8.36
C PRO A 104 -22.71 5.14 -9.53
N VAL A 105 -22.40 3.88 -9.84
CA VAL A 105 -21.59 3.53 -11.01
C VAL A 105 -22.35 4.02 -12.24
N PRO A 106 -21.69 4.73 -13.19
CA PRO A 106 -22.34 5.14 -14.41
C PRO A 106 -22.91 3.95 -15.19
N GLU A 107 -24.11 4.11 -15.77
CA GLU A 107 -24.74 3.10 -16.64
C GLU A 107 -24.01 2.89 -17.97
N ASP A 108 -23.25 3.90 -18.42
CA ASP A 108 -22.37 3.77 -19.57
C ASP A 108 -21.04 3.10 -19.17
N PRO A 109 -20.67 1.94 -19.75
CA PRO A 109 -19.42 1.26 -19.44
C PRO A 109 -18.17 2.14 -19.67
N ARG A 110 -18.19 3.02 -20.67
CA ARG A 110 -17.05 3.91 -20.96
C ARG A 110 -16.90 4.97 -19.90
N ALA A 111 -18.00 5.60 -19.48
CA ALA A 111 -18.02 6.51 -18.33
C ALA A 111 -17.55 5.82 -17.04
N ALA A 112 -17.97 4.57 -16.78
CA ALA A 112 -17.53 3.81 -15.62
C ALA A 112 -16.01 3.55 -15.64
N LEU A 113 -15.43 3.19 -16.79
CA LEU A 113 -13.98 3.06 -16.95
C LEU A 113 -13.25 4.40 -16.76
N ALA A 114 -13.79 5.50 -17.28
CA ALA A 114 -13.20 6.83 -17.13
C ALA A 114 -13.17 7.28 -15.66
N GLU A 115 -14.26 7.05 -14.91
CA GLU A 115 -14.30 7.35 -13.47
C GLU A 115 -13.31 6.49 -12.67
N LEU A 116 -13.21 5.19 -13.00
CA LEU A 116 -12.26 4.29 -12.37
C LEU A 116 -10.80 4.68 -12.68
N ALA A 117 -10.51 5.07 -13.93
CA ALA A 117 -9.21 5.60 -14.32
C ALA A 117 -8.86 6.88 -13.55
N ALA A 118 -9.82 7.77 -13.35
CA ALA A 118 -9.63 8.98 -12.58
C ALA A 118 -9.43 8.69 -11.08
N ALA A 119 -10.05 7.63 -10.55
CA ALA A 119 -9.83 7.17 -9.18
C ALA A 119 -8.41 6.59 -8.99
N GLU A 120 -7.94 5.75 -9.92
CA GLU A 120 -6.57 5.23 -9.94
C GLU A 120 -5.54 6.37 -9.99
N ARG A 121 -5.72 7.32 -10.92
CA ARG A 121 -4.82 8.46 -11.09
C ARG A 121 -4.75 9.32 -9.83
N ARG A 122 -5.90 9.68 -9.25
CA ARG A 122 -5.96 10.45 -8.00
C ARG A 122 -5.23 9.75 -6.86
N LEU A 123 -5.37 8.43 -6.74
CA LEU A 123 -4.70 7.67 -5.70
C LEU A 123 -3.19 7.53 -5.95
N ALA A 124 -2.78 7.33 -7.21
CA ALA A 124 -1.38 7.36 -7.63
C ALA A 124 -0.73 8.71 -7.27
N ASP A 125 -1.38 9.83 -7.62
CA ASP A 125 -0.90 11.18 -7.28
C ASP A 125 -0.82 11.41 -5.77
N THR A 126 -1.81 10.92 -5.02
CA THR A 126 -1.82 11.02 -3.56
C THR A 126 -0.63 10.26 -2.95
N ARG A 127 -0.34 9.05 -3.45
CA ARG A 127 0.83 8.27 -3.02
C ARG A 127 2.14 8.93 -3.44
N ALA A 128 2.21 9.49 -4.65
CA ALA A 128 3.36 10.21 -5.17
C ALA A 128 3.71 11.46 -4.34
N LYS A 129 2.69 12.13 -3.77
CA LYS A 129 2.91 13.22 -2.80
C LYS A 129 3.34 12.69 -1.44
N ALA A 130 2.62 11.69 -0.93
CA ALA A 130 2.87 11.15 0.42
C ALA A 130 4.21 10.43 0.57
N LEU A 131 4.80 9.90 -0.51
CA LEU A 131 6.09 9.24 -0.45
C LEU A 131 7.25 10.19 -0.08
N LEU A 132 7.07 11.50 -0.27
CA LEU A 132 8.07 12.52 0.10
C LEU A 132 8.22 12.65 1.63
N GLU A 133 7.21 12.19 2.38
CA GLU A 133 7.13 12.31 3.84
C GLU A 133 7.66 11.06 4.58
N VAL A 134 8.13 10.05 3.85
CA VAL A 134 8.59 8.78 4.41
C VAL A 134 10.01 8.45 3.95
N PRO A 135 10.84 7.82 4.80
CA PRO A 135 12.21 7.51 4.43
C PRO A 135 12.35 6.18 3.65
N GLY A 136 13.46 6.08 2.92
CA GLY A 136 14.08 4.80 2.54
C GLY A 136 13.19 3.84 1.75
N GLU A 137 13.13 2.59 2.21
CA GLU A 137 12.40 1.49 1.54
C GLU A 137 10.90 1.77 1.40
N MET A 138 10.29 2.45 2.38
CA MET A 138 8.87 2.80 2.32
C MET A 138 8.58 3.76 1.16
N ALA A 139 9.40 4.79 0.97
CA ALA A 139 9.25 5.71 -0.16
C ALA A 139 9.37 4.98 -1.50
N ARG A 140 10.34 4.06 -1.62
CA ARG A 140 10.54 3.26 -2.85
C ARG A 140 9.34 2.35 -3.14
N LEU A 141 8.79 1.70 -2.12
CA LEU A 141 7.59 0.87 -2.27
C LEU A 141 6.39 1.73 -2.68
N MET A 142 6.18 2.88 -2.06
CA MET A 142 5.12 3.81 -2.43
C MET A 142 5.29 4.33 -3.86
N ALA A 143 6.52 4.66 -4.28
CA ALA A 143 6.82 5.09 -5.65
C ALA A 143 6.47 4.00 -6.68
N SER A 144 6.86 2.76 -6.43
CA SER A 144 6.55 1.63 -7.31
C SER A 144 5.04 1.41 -7.45
N VAL A 145 4.30 1.45 -6.34
CA VAL A 145 2.84 1.27 -6.35
C VAL A 145 2.10 2.48 -6.95
N ALA A 146 2.61 3.69 -6.78
CA ALA A 146 2.09 4.88 -7.46
C ALA A 146 2.26 4.77 -8.98
N ALA A 147 3.44 4.34 -9.45
CA ALA A 147 3.70 4.11 -10.87
C ALA A 147 2.79 3.02 -11.46
N ALA A 148 2.60 1.89 -10.75
CA ALA A 148 1.67 0.85 -11.18
C ALA A 148 0.22 1.37 -11.29
N GLY A 149 -0.25 2.14 -10.30
CA GLY A 149 -1.58 2.77 -10.35
C GLY A 149 -1.74 3.76 -11.52
N ALA A 150 -0.69 4.52 -11.87
CA ALA A 150 -0.69 5.36 -13.06
C ALA A 150 -0.77 4.54 -14.36
N GLY A 151 -0.11 3.38 -14.40
CA GLY A 151 -0.23 2.40 -15.50
C GLY A 151 -1.64 1.83 -15.62
N HIS A 152 -2.29 1.48 -14.51
CA HIS A 152 -3.69 1.04 -14.51
C HIS A 152 -4.61 2.14 -15.05
N ALA A 153 -4.43 3.39 -14.59
CA ALA A 153 -5.20 4.52 -15.08
C ALA A 153 -5.07 4.70 -16.59
N TYR A 154 -3.88 4.47 -17.15
CA TYR A 154 -3.66 4.46 -18.60
C TYR A 154 -4.46 3.34 -19.29
N VAL A 155 -4.32 2.09 -18.84
CA VAL A 155 -5.04 0.94 -19.41
C VAL A 155 -6.56 1.15 -19.39
N LEU A 156 -7.10 1.64 -18.27
CA LEU A 156 -8.53 1.95 -18.14
C LEU A 156 -8.98 3.08 -19.08
N THR A 157 -8.13 4.10 -19.29
CA THR A 157 -8.40 5.18 -20.24
C THR A 157 -8.44 4.66 -21.67
N GLU A 158 -7.52 3.76 -22.05
CA GLU A 158 -7.54 3.12 -23.38
C GLU A 158 -8.76 2.21 -23.56
N GLY A 159 -9.17 1.48 -22.52
CA GLY A 159 -10.38 0.66 -22.56
C GLY A 159 -11.69 1.46 -22.69
N ALA A 160 -11.67 2.76 -22.39
CA ALA A 160 -12.85 3.64 -22.51
C ALA A 160 -13.02 4.28 -23.90
N LYS A 161 -12.03 4.12 -24.80
CA LYS A 161 -12.06 4.64 -26.17
C LYS A 161 -12.81 3.70 -27.12
#